data_AF-A0A5D8YNY7-F1
#
_entry.id   AF-A0A5D8YNY7-F1
#
_cell.length_a   1.000
_cell.length_b   1.000
_cell.length_c   1.000
_cell.angle_alpha   90.00
_cell.angle_beta   90.00
_cell.angle_gamma   90.00
#
_symmetry.space_group_name_H-M   'P 1'
#
loop_
_entity.id
_entity.type
_entity.pdbx_description
1 polymer ?
#
loop_
_entity_poly.entity_id
_entity_poly.type
_entity_poly.pdbx_seq_one_letter_code
_entity_poly.pdbx_strand_id
1 'polypeptide(L)'
;MSKVEHTTIRNNSLFCLNCGGNHPLNMPVAINEMTKKIDAFNVLHKDCAKTWTEPKADQSKSVTEKAMWWIGNGHVGMSSKTMWNYFIGNKDFPINHPYDPDDFSRCWELLEAVPEWKERVPELATLSKEWKALSENWEKLTQMYEQNKKENWVNSKKVGMYEFMQNLLGYGS
;
A
#
# COMPACT_ATOMS: atom_id res chain seq x y z
N MET A 1 14.93 -10.15 -19.58
CA MET A 1 13.89 -10.74 -18.73
C MET A 1 14.16 -10.27 -17.32
N SER A 2 13.41 -9.29 -16.80
CA SER A 2 13.50 -9.00 -15.36
C SER A 2 13.05 -10.26 -14.63
N LYS A 3 13.91 -10.81 -13.77
CA LYS A 3 13.43 -11.81 -12.81
C LYS A 3 12.33 -11.11 -12.02
N VAL A 4 11.11 -11.61 -12.11
CA VAL A 4 10.06 -11.17 -11.19
C VAL A 4 10.53 -11.65 -9.82
N GLU A 5 11.07 -10.73 -9.02
CA GLU A 5 11.43 -11.03 -7.64
C GLU A 5 10.12 -11.32 -6.90
N HIS A 6 9.98 -12.55 -6.41
CA HIS A 6 8.79 -12.99 -5.66
C HIS A 6 8.99 -12.91 -4.15
N THR A 7 10.06 -12.26 -3.71
CA THR A 7 10.30 -11.87 -2.31
C THR A 7 10.29 -10.35 -2.22
N THR A 8 9.73 -9.80 -1.15
CA THR A 8 9.56 -8.36 -0.95
C THR A 8 9.55 -8.00 0.54
N ILE A 9 9.47 -6.72 0.87
CA ILE A 9 9.12 -6.24 2.20
C ILE A 9 7.63 -5.91 2.22
N ARG A 10 6.87 -6.55 3.12
CA ARG A 10 5.43 -6.34 3.32
C ARG A 10 5.13 -6.28 4.81
N ASN A 11 4.40 -5.26 5.27
CA ASN A 11 4.01 -5.09 6.68
C ASN A 11 5.20 -5.28 7.66
N ASN A 12 6.32 -4.60 7.39
CA ASN A 12 7.57 -4.71 8.17
C ASN A 12 8.15 -6.13 8.26
N SER A 13 7.90 -6.99 7.26
CA SER A 13 8.45 -8.34 7.20
C SER A 13 9.06 -8.61 5.83
N LEU A 14 10.12 -9.41 5.76
CA LEU A 14 10.46 -10.10 4.53
C LEU A 14 9.30 -11.04 4.20
N PHE A 15 8.85 -11.06 2.95
CA PHE A 15 7.64 -11.74 2.55
C PHE A 15 7.80 -12.42 1.19
N CYS A 16 7.33 -13.64 1.05
CA CYS A 16 7.32 -14.40 -0.20
C CYS A 16 5.94 -14.32 -0.87
N LEU A 17 5.85 -13.64 -2.01
CA LEU A 17 4.66 -13.53 -2.86
C LEU A 17 4.23 -14.86 -3.50
N ASN A 18 5.07 -15.90 -3.46
CA ASN A 18 4.72 -17.22 -3.95
C ASN A 18 4.08 -18.09 -2.87
N CYS A 19 4.66 -18.22 -1.67
CA CYS A 19 4.15 -19.15 -0.65
C CYS A 19 3.56 -18.48 0.60
N GLY A 20 3.67 -17.15 0.74
CA GLY A 20 3.20 -16.41 1.91
C GLY A 20 4.12 -16.53 3.14
N GLY A 21 5.28 -17.17 2.99
CA GLY A 21 6.32 -17.20 4.02
C GLY A 21 6.73 -15.79 4.42
N ASN A 22 6.88 -15.55 5.72
CA ASN A 22 7.23 -14.23 6.25
C ASN A 22 8.29 -14.32 7.35
N HIS A 23 9.08 -13.26 7.48
CA HIS A 23 10.05 -13.07 8.56
C HIS A 23 10.02 -11.62 9.05
N PRO A 24 9.55 -11.35 10.29
CA PRO A 24 9.48 -10.00 10.84
C PRO A 24 10.83 -9.28 10.88
N LEU A 25 10.83 -8.01 10.47
CA LEU A 25 11.97 -7.11 10.61
C LEU A 25 11.76 -6.19 11.82
N ASN A 26 12.45 -6.49 12.92
CA ASN A 26 12.46 -5.64 14.10
C ASN A 26 13.54 -4.56 13.94
N MET A 27 13.12 -3.30 13.91
CA MET A 27 14.01 -2.14 13.77
C MET A 27 14.39 -1.57 15.15
N PRO A 28 15.63 -1.07 15.33
CA PRO A 28 16.70 -0.98 14.34
C PRO A 28 17.40 -2.32 14.10
N VAL A 29 17.88 -2.55 12.88
CA VAL A 29 18.72 -3.68 12.48
C VAL A 29 19.97 -3.15 11.79
N ALA A 30 21.14 -3.75 12.05
CA ALA A 30 22.37 -3.35 11.39
C ALA A 30 22.30 -3.71 9.89
N ILE A 31 22.82 -2.84 9.01
CA ILE A 31 22.70 -3.01 7.55
C ILE A 31 23.32 -4.33 7.06
N ASN A 32 24.45 -4.73 7.64
CA ASN A 32 25.09 -6.00 7.34
C ASN A 32 24.22 -7.21 7.76
N GLU A 33 23.51 -7.12 8.89
CA GLU A 33 22.56 -8.14 9.33
C GLU A 33 21.31 -8.17 8.45
N MET A 34 20.79 -7.01 8.06
CA MET A 34 19.65 -6.91 7.15
C MET A 34 19.96 -7.56 5.81
N THR A 35 21.14 -7.27 5.24
CA THR A 35 21.60 -7.86 3.97
C THR A 35 21.67 -9.39 4.08
N LYS A 36 22.27 -9.92 5.16
CA LYS A 36 22.32 -11.37 5.41
C LYS A 36 20.93 -12.00 5.52
N LYS A 37 19.99 -11.33 6.19
CA LYS A 37 18.60 -11.81 6.32
C LYS A 37 17.89 -11.84 4.96
N ILE A 38 18.04 -10.79 4.16
CA ILE A 38 17.49 -10.71 2.80
C ILE A 38 18.06 -11.82 1.92
N ASP A 39 19.38 -12.01 1.91
CA ASP A 39 20.03 -13.05 1.11
C ASP A 39 19.55 -14.45 1.52
N ALA A 40 19.52 -14.73 2.82
CA ALA A 40 19.04 -16.01 3.35
C ALA A 40 17.55 -16.25 2.98
N PHE A 41 16.71 -15.21 3.08
CA PHE A 41 15.29 -15.29 2.73
C PHE A 41 15.10 -15.56 1.23
N ASN A 42 15.85 -14.88 0.36
CA ASN A 42 15.84 -15.10 -1.08
C ASN A 42 16.24 -16.53 -1.43
N VAL A 43 17.28 -17.08 -0.79
CA VAL A 43 17.71 -18.47 -1.00
C VAL A 43 16.65 -19.46 -0.51
N LEU A 44 16.07 -19.24 0.66
CA LEU A 44 15.04 -20.10 1.25
C LEU A 44 13.79 -20.18 0.35
N HIS A 45 13.44 -19.07 -0.29
CA HIS A 45 12.21 -18.96 -1.07
C HIS A 45 12.39 -19.10 -2.58
N LYS A 46 13.62 -19.28 -3.10
CA LYS A 46 13.92 -19.26 -4.54
C LYS A 46 13.05 -20.20 -5.41
N ASP A 47 12.66 -21.36 -4.86
CA ASP A 47 11.91 -22.40 -5.56
C ASP A 47 10.46 -22.55 -5.05
N CYS A 48 9.96 -21.58 -4.27
CA CYS A 48 8.59 -21.64 -3.77
C CYS A 48 7.57 -21.62 -4.93
N ALA A 49 6.68 -22.62 -4.95
CA ALA A 49 5.52 -22.63 -5.84
C ALA A 49 4.57 -21.46 -5.50
N LYS A 50 3.86 -20.95 -6.51
CA LYS A 50 2.87 -19.88 -6.37
C LYS A 50 1.56 -20.43 -5.79
N THR A 51 1.55 -20.65 -4.48
CA THR A 51 0.41 -21.18 -3.70
C THR A 51 -0.31 -20.11 -2.90
N TRP A 52 0.34 -18.96 -2.66
CA TRP A 52 -0.23 -17.85 -1.94
C TRP A 52 -0.97 -16.91 -2.89
N THR A 53 -2.11 -16.44 -2.42
CA THR A 53 -2.92 -15.42 -3.07
C THR A 53 -3.21 -14.34 -2.06
N GLU A 54 -3.12 -13.09 -2.52
CA GLU A 54 -3.58 -11.91 -1.77
C GLU A 54 -4.99 -12.17 -1.22
N PRO A 55 -5.15 -12.24 0.11
CA PRO A 55 -6.47 -12.48 0.68
C PRO A 55 -7.33 -11.23 0.47
N LYS A 56 -8.64 -11.40 0.44
CA LYS A 56 -9.59 -10.29 0.24
C LYS A 56 -10.59 -10.24 1.39
N ALA A 57 -11.02 -9.05 1.74
CA ALA A 57 -12.06 -8.86 2.74
C ALA A 57 -13.36 -9.53 2.27
N ASP A 58 -14.00 -10.27 3.17
CA ASP A 58 -15.33 -10.82 2.92
C ASP A 58 -16.35 -9.68 2.84
N GLN A 59 -16.86 -9.45 1.63
CA GLN A 59 -17.77 -8.34 1.34
C GLN A 59 -19.17 -8.51 1.96
N SER A 60 -19.50 -9.68 2.51
CA SER A 60 -20.74 -9.89 3.26
C SER A 60 -20.69 -9.34 4.70
N LYS A 61 -19.50 -8.97 5.18
CA LYS A 61 -19.27 -8.47 6.54
C LYS A 61 -19.58 -6.98 6.68
N SER A 62 -19.79 -6.55 7.92
CA SER A 62 -19.99 -5.13 8.24
C SER A 62 -18.76 -4.29 7.88
N VAL A 63 -18.96 -2.98 7.71
CA VAL A 63 -17.88 -2.00 7.46
C VAL A 63 -16.76 -2.14 8.49
N THR A 64 -17.11 -2.22 9.78
CA THR A 64 -16.15 -2.37 10.88
C THR A 64 -15.38 -3.68 10.79
N GLU A 65 -16.05 -4.81 10.51
CA GLU A 65 -15.37 -6.11 10.37
C GLU A 65 -14.40 -6.11 9.19
N LYS A 66 -14.78 -5.53 8.04
CA LYS A 66 -13.88 -5.38 6.87
C LYS A 66 -12.68 -4.49 7.19
N ALA A 67 -12.90 -3.39 7.90
CA ALA A 67 -11.84 -2.50 8.34
C ALA A 67 -10.87 -3.18 9.32
N MET A 68 -11.38 -3.90 10.31
CA MET A 68 -10.55 -4.65 11.27
C MET A 68 -9.80 -5.80 10.59
N TRP A 69 -10.42 -6.43 9.60
CA TRP A 69 -9.76 -7.45 8.79
C TRP A 69 -8.61 -6.86 7.97
N TRP A 70 -8.83 -5.71 7.31
CA TRP A 70 -7.82 -5.07 6.48
C TRP A 70 -6.58 -4.65 7.28
N ILE A 71 -6.76 -4.02 8.45
CA ILE A 71 -5.61 -3.58 9.25
C ILE A 71 -4.75 -4.74 9.76
N GLY A 72 -5.34 -5.93 9.92
CA GLY A 72 -4.63 -7.15 10.36
C GLY A 72 -4.04 -8.00 9.22
N ASN A 73 -4.61 -7.97 8.02
CA ASN A 73 -4.31 -8.93 6.94
C ASN A 73 -3.91 -8.28 5.60
N GLY A 74 -4.32 -7.03 5.38
CA GLY A 74 -4.04 -6.29 4.16
C GLY A 74 -2.58 -5.90 3.99
N HIS A 75 -2.25 -5.30 2.86
CA HIS A 75 -0.97 -4.62 2.66
C HIS A 75 -1.09 -3.21 3.24
N VAL A 76 -0.53 -2.99 4.44
CA VAL A 76 -0.76 -1.78 5.23
C VAL A 76 0.49 -0.90 5.21
N GLY A 77 0.31 0.35 4.79
CA GLY A 77 1.29 1.43 4.92
C GLY A 77 0.87 2.48 5.94
N MET A 78 1.75 3.45 6.20
CA MET A 78 1.44 4.55 7.12
C MET A 78 0.31 5.44 6.58
N SER A 79 0.29 5.72 5.28
CA SER A 79 -0.78 6.47 4.59
C SER A 79 -2.14 5.78 4.70
N SER A 80 -2.21 4.47 4.43
CA SER A 80 -3.46 3.70 4.54
C SER A 80 -3.91 3.54 5.99
N LYS A 81 -2.96 3.46 6.93
CA LYS A 81 -3.26 3.46 8.38
C LYS A 81 -3.82 4.80 8.84
N THR A 82 -3.38 5.92 8.27
CA THR A 82 -3.99 7.24 8.49
C THR A 82 -5.46 7.25 8.05
N MET A 83 -5.78 6.75 6.84
CA MET A 83 -7.17 6.63 6.38
C MET A 83 -8.00 5.73 7.30
N TRP A 84 -7.47 4.57 7.67
CA TRP A 84 -8.14 3.62 8.56
C TRP A 84 -8.49 4.26 9.92
N ASN A 85 -7.52 4.95 10.54
CA ASN A 85 -7.73 5.65 11.81
C ASN A 85 -8.80 6.73 11.69
N TYR A 86 -8.77 7.51 10.62
CA TYR A 86 -9.77 8.54 10.38
C TYR A 86 -11.17 7.96 10.24
N PHE A 87 -11.34 6.95 9.37
CA PHE A 87 -12.67 6.42 9.08
C PHE A 87 -13.27 5.58 10.21
N ILE A 88 -12.45 4.92 11.03
CA ILE A 88 -12.91 4.20 12.24
C ILE A 88 -13.23 5.16 13.41
N GLY A 89 -12.86 6.45 13.30
CA GLY A 89 -13.19 7.48 14.27
C GLY A 89 -12.15 7.67 15.40
N ASN A 90 -10.93 7.15 15.23
CA ASN A 90 -9.83 7.45 16.16
C ASN A 90 -9.51 8.95 16.14
N LYS A 91 -9.05 9.49 17.27
CA LYS A 91 -8.80 10.94 17.43
C LYS A 91 -7.32 11.32 17.45
N ASP A 92 -6.47 10.43 17.95
CA ASP A 92 -5.03 10.68 18.11
C ASP A 92 -4.22 9.67 17.30
N PHE A 93 -3.71 10.09 16.15
CA PHE A 93 -2.86 9.26 15.29
C PHE A 93 -1.91 10.12 14.46
N PRO A 94 -0.72 9.60 14.08
CA PRO A 94 0.18 10.30 13.18
C PRO A 94 -0.45 10.43 11.79
N ILE A 95 -0.43 11.64 11.26
CA ILE A 95 -0.92 11.94 9.92
C ILE A 95 0.21 11.68 8.92
N ASN A 96 0.00 10.69 8.06
CA ASN A 96 0.85 10.39 6.90
C ASN A 96 -0.03 10.44 5.65
N HIS A 97 0.56 10.74 4.51
CA HIS A 97 -0.11 10.76 3.22
C HIS A 97 0.67 9.92 2.21
N PRO A 98 0.05 9.49 1.10
CA PRO A 98 0.77 8.87 0.00
C PRO A 98 1.81 9.80 -0.64
N TYR A 99 3.08 9.41 -0.63
CA TYR A 99 4.16 10.16 -1.30
C TYR A 99 4.41 9.67 -2.72
N ASP A 100 4.07 8.42 -3.02
CA ASP A 100 4.31 7.80 -4.32
C ASP A 100 3.18 6.81 -4.70
N PRO A 101 3.20 6.26 -5.93
CA PRO A 101 2.19 5.30 -6.37
C PRO A 101 2.09 4.02 -5.52
N ASP A 102 3.17 3.61 -4.84
CA ASP A 102 3.15 2.44 -3.96
C ASP A 102 2.46 2.75 -2.62
N ASP A 103 2.66 3.92 -2.04
CA ASP A 103 1.87 4.38 -0.89
C ASP A 103 0.39 4.55 -1.24
N PHE A 104 0.10 5.04 -2.45
CA PHE A 104 -1.27 5.17 -2.93
C PHE A 104 -1.92 3.79 -3.11
N SER A 105 -1.17 2.79 -3.60
CA SER A 105 -1.69 1.43 -3.83
C SER A 105 -2.32 0.86 -2.56
N ARG A 106 -1.65 1.01 -1.40
CA ARG A 106 -2.12 0.52 -0.09
C ARG A 106 -3.37 1.27 0.40
N CYS A 107 -3.48 2.56 0.09
CA CYS A 107 -4.68 3.34 0.35
C CYS A 107 -5.86 2.91 -0.55
N TRP A 108 -5.59 2.66 -1.83
CA TRP A 108 -6.58 2.15 -2.77
C TRP A 108 -7.08 0.76 -2.36
N GLU A 109 -6.18 -0.14 -1.97
CA GLU A 109 -6.53 -1.49 -1.51
C GLU A 109 -7.37 -1.48 -0.22
N LEU A 110 -7.15 -0.52 0.69
CA LEU A 110 -8.06 -0.30 1.83
C LEU A 110 -9.50 0.00 1.36
N LEU A 111 -9.65 0.86 0.35
CA LEU A 111 -10.97 1.21 -0.19
C LEU A 111 -11.59 0.07 -1.00
N GLU A 112 -10.79 -0.83 -1.57
CA GLU A 112 -11.32 -2.07 -2.14
C GLU A 112 -11.76 -3.06 -1.07
N ALA A 113 -11.08 -3.08 0.08
CA ALA A 113 -11.50 -3.88 1.23
C ALA A 113 -12.78 -3.31 1.87
N VAL A 114 -12.93 -1.98 1.92
CA VAL A 114 -14.05 -1.26 2.54
C VAL A 114 -14.66 -0.23 1.56
N PRO A 115 -15.40 -0.68 0.53
CA PRO A 115 -15.91 0.18 -0.54
C PRO A 115 -16.82 1.31 -0.05
N GLU A 116 -17.49 1.15 1.08
CA GLU A 116 -18.34 2.17 1.71
C GLU A 116 -17.56 3.43 2.12
N TRP A 117 -16.23 3.36 2.23
CA TRP A 117 -15.39 4.52 2.54
C TRP A 117 -14.98 5.33 1.31
N LYS A 118 -15.25 4.86 0.08
CA LYS A 118 -14.89 5.58 -1.15
C LYS A 118 -15.52 6.98 -1.20
N GLU A 119 -16.81 7.09 -0.83
CA GLU A 119 -17.53 8.36 -0.79
C GLU A 119 -17.03 9.31 0.31
N ARG A 120 -16.32 8.78 1.30
CA ARG A 120 -15.77 9.53 2.44
C ARG A 120 -14.37 10.07 2.19
N VAL A 121 -13.72 9.70 1.09
CA VAL A 121 -12.37 10.19 0.75
C VAL A 121 -12.24 11.72 0.80
N PRO A 122 -13.22 12.53 0.31
CA PRO A 122 -13.15 13.98 0.42
C PRO A 122 -13.01 14.50 1.86
N GLU A 123 -13.52 13.79 2.87
CA GLU A 123 -13.42 14.17 4.28
C GLU A 123 -11.94 14.25 4.76
N LEU A 124 -11.05 13.47 4.14
CA LEU A 124 -9.61 13.45 4.45
C LEU A 124 -8.94 14.80 4.21
N ALA A 125 -9.53 15.69 3.40
CA ALA A 125 -9.03 17.05 3.18
C ALA A 125 -8.84 17.86 4.47
N THR A 126 -9.52 17.45 5.56
CA THR A 126 -9.40 18.06 6.89
C THR A 126 -8.09 17.71 7.61
N LEU A 127 -7.34 16.69 7.16
CA LEU A 127 -6.14 16.19 7.85
C LEU A 127 -4.91 17.04 7.56
N SER A 128 -4.69 17.45 6.31
CA SER A 128 -3.55 18.27 5.91
C SER A 128 -3.74 18.88 4.52
N LYS A 129 -2.85 19.79 4.13
CA LYS A 129 -2.84 20.36 2.76
C LYS A 129 -2.58 19.28 1.69
N GLU A 130 -1.76 18.29 2.00
CA GLU A 130 -1.43 17.17 1.12
C GLU A 130 -2.64 16.26 0.95
N TRP A 131 -3.32 15.90 2.04
CA TRP A 131 -4.55 15.12 1.95
C TRP A 131 -5.66 15.85 1.20
N LYS A 132 -5.74 17.18 1.35
CA LYS A 132 -6.66 18.00 0.55
C LYS A 132 -6.36 17.86 -0.95
N ALA A 133 -5.11 18.07 -1.36
CA ALA A 133 -4.73 17.95 -2.76
C ALA A 133 -4.95 16.53 -3.32
N LEU A 134 -4.63 15.50 -2.54
CA LEU A 134 -4.81 14.11 -2.93
C LEU A 134 -6.28 13.70 -3.01
N SER A 135 -7.12 14.08 -2.03
CA SER A 135 -8.54 13.70 -2.01
C SER A 135 -9.34 14.41 -3.10
N GLU A 136 -9.02 15.68 -3.40
CA GLU A 136 -9.61 16.42 -4.52
C GLU A 136 -9.26 15.81 -5.89
N ASN A 137 -8.14 15.10 -5.99
CA ASN A 137 -7.67 14.45 -7.23
C ASN A 137 -7.79 12.91 -7.19
N TRP A 138 -8.55 12.37 -6.23
CA TRP A 138 -8.56 10.93 -5.97
C TRP A 138 -8.96 10.09 -7.18
N GLU A 139 -10.04 10.48 -7.86
CA GLU A 139 -10.53 9.79 -9.06
C GLU A 139 -9.47 9.74 -10.16
N LYS A 140 -8.74 10.84 -10.38
CA LYS A 140 -7.65 10.89 -11.36
C LYS A 140 -6.50 9.96 -10.95
N LEU A 141 -6.12 9.95 -9.68
CA LEU A 141 -5.09 9.05 -9.15
C LEU A 141 -5.51 7.59 -9.30
N THR A 142 -6.77 7.25 -9.02
CA THR A 142 -7.34 5.91 -9.22
C THR A 142 -7.24 5.48 -10.68
N GLN A 143 -7.63 6.32 -11.63
CA GLN A 143 -7.52 6.01 -13.06
C GLN A 143 -6.06 5.76 -13.49
N MET A 144 -5.13 6.59 -13.03
CA MET A 144 -3.69 6.43 -13.34
C MET A 144 -3.14 5.13 -12.72
N TYR A 145 -3.53 4.83 -11.48
CA TYR A 145 -3.14 3.60 -10.79
C TYR A 145 -3.69 2.35 -11.50
N GLU A 146 -4.97 2.33 -11.84
CA GLU A 146 -5.61 1.21 -12.54
C GLU A 146 -5.01 1.00 -13.93
N GLN A 147 -4.68 2.07 -14.64
CA GLN A 147 -3.95 1.99 -15.91
C GLN A 147 -2.57 1.36 -15.71
N ASN A 148 -1.80 1.84 -14.73
CA ASN A 148 -0.50 1.26 -14.38
C ASN A 148 -0.61 -0.23 -14.05
N LYS A 149 -1.62 -0.62 -13.25
CA LYS A 149 -1.86 -2.02 -12.89
C LYS A 149 -2.21 -2.87 -14.10
N LYS A 150 -3.08 -2.39 -14.99
CA LYS A 150 -3.47 -3.06 -16.25
C LYS A 150 -2.27 -3.26 -17.18
N GLU A 151 -1.34 -2.31 -17.21
CA GLU A 151 -0.15 -2.33 -18.05
C GLU A 151 1.06 -2.96 -17.34
N ASN A 152 0.87 -3.61 -16.18
CA ASN A 152 1.93 -4.18 -15.35
C ASN A 152 3.10 -3.21 -15.11
N TRP A 153 2.78 -1.93 -14.92
CA TRP A 153 3.70 -0.82 -14.69
C TRP A 153 4.73 -0.58 -15.80
N VAL A 154 4.59 -1.22 -16.97
CA VAL A 154 5.55 -1.12 -18.09
C VAL A 154 5.66 0.32 -18.62
N ASN A 155 4.54 1.04 -18.68
CA ASN A 155 4.51 2.43 -19.14
C ASN A 155 4.31 3.45 -18.00
N SER A 156 4.74 3.12 -16.78
CA SER A 156 4.51 3.97 -15.60
C SER A 156 4.97 5.43 -15.77
N LYS A 157 6.12 5.63 -16.42
CA LYS A 157 6.63 6.96 -16.76
C LYS A 157 5.76 7.72 -17.76
N LYS A 158 5.12 7.01 -18.70
CA LYS A 158 4.21 7.61 -19.68
C LYS A 158 2.86 7.96 -19.04
N VAL A 159 2.38 7.13 -18.12
CA VAL A 159 1.19 7.44 -17.31
C VAL A 159 1.47 8.65 -16.42
N GLY A 160 2.69 8.76 -15.87
CA GLY A 160 3.15 9.96 -15.17
C GLY A 160 2.55 10.14 -13.77
N MET A 161 2.14 9.03 -13.13
CA MET A 161 1.45 9.08 -11.82
C MET A 161 2.34 9.63 -10.72
N TYR A 162 3.62 9.23 -10.71
CA TYR A 162 4.57 9.71 -9.72
C TYR A 162 4.75 11.22 -9.82
N GLU A 163 5.02 11.73 -11.02
CA GLU A 163 5.20 13.15 -11.30
C GLU A 163 3.94 13.95 -10.98
N PHE A 164 2.76 13.42 -11.33
CA PHE A 164 1.49 14.02 -10.96
C PHE A 164 1.32 14.14 -9.44
N MET A 165 1.64 13.09 -8.68
CA MET A 165 1.63 13.14 -7.22
C MET A 165 2.63 14.16 -6.66
N GLN A 166 3.87 14.21 -7.18
CA GLN A 166 4.85 15.20 -6.72
C GLN A 166 4.37 16.64 -6.96
N ASN A 167 3.71 16.89 -8.09
CA ASN A 167 3.13 18.20 -8.39
C ASN A 167 2.01 18.57 -7.39
N LEU A 168 1.13 17.62 -7.04
CA LEU A 168 0.08 17.84 -6.04
C LEU A 168 0.65 18.17 -4.65
N LEU A 169 1.75 17.51 -4.28
CA LEU A 169 2.39 17.68 -2.97
C LEU A 169 3.31 18.91 -2.90
N GLY A 170 3.52 19.61 -4.02
CA GLY A 170 4.42 20.77 -4.10
C GLY A 170 5.90 20.41 -4.09
N TYR A 171 6.25 19.18 -4.50
CA TYR A 171 7.63 18.71 -4.68
C TYR A 171 8.10 18.77 -6.14
N GLY A 172 7.20 19.08 -7.08
CA GLY A 172 7.55 19.36 -8.46
C GLY A 172 8.08 20.79 -8.63
N SER A 173 9.35 20.91 -9.02
CA SER A 173 9.98 22.12 -9.54
C SER A 173 9.86 22.20 -11.06
#